data_AF-A0A2E6PUE0-F1
#
_entry.id   AF-A0A2E6PUE0-F1
#
_cell.length_a   1.000
_cell.length_b   1.000
_cell.length_c   1.000
_cell.angle_alpha   90.00
_cell.angle_beta   90.00
_cell.angle_gamma   90.00
#
_symmetry.space_group_name_H-M   'P 1'
#
loop_
_entity.id
_entity.type
_entity.pdbx_description
1 polymer ?
#
loop_
_entity_poly.entity_id
_entity_poly.type
_entity_poly.pdbx_seq_one_letter_code
_entity_poly.pdbx_strand_id
1 'polypeptide(L)'
;MERLDRCLKKIGELPNESPHKVNIKGKWYTTVATRLEIFRQVFGTEGKITQKLVTADLERVVMKANVFVYQNDRWEKVADGFAEEFREASPVNRNSAVENCSTSCIGRALANLGLHGSEFASAFEVQNAIERKPSAPKSNQFTKQSIPKDFLS
;
A
#
# COMPACT_ATOMS: atom_id res chain seq x y z
N MET A 1 -20.07 -0.83 -11.45
CA MET A 1 -19.70 0.60 -11.48
C MET A 1 -20.38 1.39 -10.39
N GLU A 2 -21.73 1.37 -10.30
CA GLU A 2 -22.49 2.13 -9.27
C GLU A 2 -21.94 2.04 -7.84
N ARG A 3 -21.56 0.84 -7.38
CA ARG A 3 -20.95 0.67 -6.04
C ARG A 3 -19.62 1.39 -5.88
N LEU A 4 -18.75 1.35 -6.88
CA LEU A 4 -17.48 2.06 -6.83
C LEU A 4 -17.69 3.58 -6.80
N ASP A 5 -18.62 4.08 -7.60
CA ASP A 5 -18.98 5.51 -7.63
C ASP A 5 -19.49 5.99 -6.25
N ARG A 6 -20.28 5.16 -5.56
CA ARG A 6 -20.71 5.43 -4.17
C ARG A 6 -19.54 5.51 -3.20
N CYS A 7 -18.52 4.67 -3.35
CA CYS A 7 -17.32 4.77 -2.52
C CYS A 7 -16.56 6.08 -2.78
N LEU A 8 -16.39 6.45 -4.04
CA LEU A 8 -15.70 7.69 -4.43
C LEU A 8 -16.42 8.92 -3.89
N LYS A 9 -17.75 8.97 -4.03
CA LYS A 9 -18.59 10.03 -3.46
C LYS A 9 -18.39 10.14 -1.95
N LYS A 10 -18.49 9.02 -1.22
CA LYS A 10 -18.25 8.98 0.24
C LYS A 10 -16.86 9.51 0.62
N ILE A 11 -15.81 9.17 -0.11
CA ILE A 11 -14.45 9.67 0.15
C ILE A 11 -14.37 11.19 -0.10
N GLY A 12 -14.98 11.68 -1.18
CA GLY A 12 -15.00 13.10 -1.53
C GLY A 12 -15.72 13.97 -0.49
N GLU A 13 -16.76 13.42 0.14
CA GLU A 13 -17.56 14.09 1.18
C GLU A 13 -16.89 14.09 2.57
N LEU A 14 -15.79 13.35 2.77
CA LEU A 14 -15.11 13.29 4.07
C LEU A 14 -14.52 14.64 4.49
N PRO A 15 -14.72 15.07 5.75
CA PRO A 15 -14.06 16.26 6.28
C PRO A 15 -12.53 16.08 6.30
N ASN A 16 -11.82 17.20 6.18
CA ASN A 16 -10.36 17.25 6.24
C ASN A 16 -9.89 17.28 7.70
N GLU A 17 -10.09 16.18 8.40
CA GLU A 17 -9.75 16.03 9.81
C GLU A 17 -9.43 14.57 10.19
N SER A 18 -8.71 14.42 11.30
CA SER A 18 -8.44 13.12 11.91
C SER A 18 -9.72 12.57 12.56
N PRO A 19 -9.99 11.24 12.53
CA PRO A 19 -9.11 10.17 12.03
C PRO A 19 -9.26 9.85 10.54
N HIS A 20 -10.16 10.53 9.83
CA HIS A 20 -10.52 10.20 8.44
C HIS A 20 -9.40 10.53 7.46
N LYS A 21 -8.77 11.68 7.65
CA LYS A 21 -7.67 12.17 6.83
C LYS A 21 -6.51 12.61 7.72
N VAL A 22 -5.30 12.42 7.21
CA VAL A 22 -4.06 12.90 7.83
C VAL A 22 -3.52 14.07 7.01
N ASN A 23 -3.13 15.14 7.69
CA ASN A 23 -2.44 16.26 7.04
C ASN A 23 -0.95 15.96 6.99
N ILE A 24 -0.41 15.96 5.77
CA ILE A 24 1.00 15.72 5.51
C ILE A 24 1.49 16.86 4.64
N LYS A 25 2.27 17.75 5.25
CA LYS A 25 2.88 18.91 4.58
C LYS A 25 1.85 19.76 3.82
N GLY A 26 0.67 19.96 4.40
CA GLY A 26 -0.40 20.78 3.82
C GLY A 26 -1.35 20.04 2.87
N LYS A 27 -1.07 18.77 2.53
CA LYS A 27 -1.99 17.92 1.75
C LYS A 27 -2.73 16.95 2.68
N TRP A 28 -4.04 16.78 2.45
CA TRP A 28 -4.86 15.83 3.19
C TRP A 28 -4.92 14.49 2.47
N TYR A 29 -4.74 13.40 3.21
CA TYR A 29 -4.76 12.03 2.69
C TYR A 29 -5.74 11.17 3.47
N THR A 30 -6.68 10.54 2.79
CA THR A 30 -7.61 9.58 3.40
C THR A 30 -6.86 8.33 3.87
N THR A 31 -7.04 7.98 5.15
CA THR A 31 -6.35 6.85 5.77
C THR A 31 -6.76 5.50 5.13
N VAL A 32 -5.89 4.49 5.27
CA VAL A 32 -6.24 3.11 4.82
C VAL A 32 -7.47 2.60 5.56
N ALA A 33 -7.56 2.86 6.86
CA ALA A 33 -8.70 2.47 7.71
C ALA A 33 -10.02 3.03 7.16
N THR A 34 -10.08 4.34 6.88
CA THR A 34 -11.28 4.97 6.35
C THR A 34 -11.65 4.48 4.95
N ARG A 35 -10.65 4.26 4.07
CA ARG A 35 -10.92 3.67 2.74
C ARG A 35 -11.46 2.24 2.83
N LEU A 36 -10.92 1.44 3.74
CA LEU A 36 -11.39 0.09 4.00
C LEU A 36 -12.81 0.09 4.58
N GLU A 37 -13.09 1.00 5.52
CA GLU A 37 -14.42 1.17 6.10
C GLU A 37 -15.44 1.52 5.03
N ILE A 38 -15.15 2.50 4.16
CA ILE A 38 -16.03 2.87 3.05
C ILE A 38 -16.24 1.70 2.09
N PHE A 39 -15.17 0.97 1.75
CA PHE A 39 -15.29 -0.25 0.94
C PHE A 39 -16.25 -1.27 1.60
N ARG A 40 -16.14 -1.48 2.92
CA ARG A 40 -17.02 -2.38 3.67
C ARG A 40 -18.45 -1.88 3.77
N GLN A 41 -18.67 -0.58 3.95
CA GLN A 41 -20.02 0.01 3.98
C GLN A 41 -20.76 -0.18 2.64
N VAL A 42 -20.04 -0.12 1.53
CA VAL A 42 -20.66 -0.12 0.19
C VAL A 42 -20.76 -1.51 -0.43
N PHE A 43 -19.76 -2.37 -0.22
CA PHE A 43 -19.73 -3.72 -0.76
C PHE A 43 -20.16 -4.79 0.26
N GLY A 44 -20.16 -4.49 1.57
CA GLY A 44 -20.55 -5.45 2.60
C GLY A 44 -19.75 -6.75 2.53
N THR A 45 -20.47 -7.86 2.57
CA THR A 45 -19.94 -9.23 2.41
C THR A 45 -19.62 -9.58 0.95
N GLU A 46 -20.10 -8.78 -0.02
CA GLU A 46 -19.80 -8.93 -1.45
C GLU A 46 -18.49 -8.25 -1.87
N GLY A 47 -17.80 -7.60 -0.92
CA GLY A 47 -16.43 -7.16 -1.07
C GLY A 47 -15.49 -8.08 -0.31
N LYS A 48 -14.40 -8.52 -0.93
CA LYS A 48 -13.42 -9.41 -0.28
C LYS A 48 -12.02 -8.90 -0.51
N ILE A 49 -11.22 -8.83 0.55
CA ILE A 49 -9.79 -8.56 0.48
C ILE A 49 -9.07 -9.78 1.01
N THR A 50 -8.09 -10.27 0.26
CA THR A 50 -7.21 -11.36 0.68
C THR A 50 -5.78 -10.89 0.65
N GLN A 51 -4.96 -11.38 1.58
CA GLN A 51 -3.54 -11.08 1.62
C GLN A 51 -2.72 -12.35 1.47
N LYS A 52 -1.55 -12.20 0.86
CA LYS A 52 -0.54 -13.26 0.73
C LYS A 52 0.80 -12.72 1.17
N LEU A 53 1.43 -13.39 2.12
CA LEU A 53 2.83 -13.19 2.44
C LEU A 53 3.67 -13.74 1.28
N VAL A 54 4.46 -12.88 0.64
CA VAL A 54 5.36 -13.26 -0.46
C VAL A 54 6.73 -13.60 0.10
N THR A 55 7.23 -12.78 1.03
CA THR A 55 8.52 -12.97 1.70
C THR A 55 8.47 -12.37 3.10
N ALA A 56 9.08 -13.03 4.08
CA ALA A 56 9.41 -12.45 5.37
C ALA A 56 10.74 -13.06 5.83
N ASP A 57 11.81 -12.28 5.74
CA ASP A 57 13.14 -12.67 6.18
C ASP A 57 13.65 -11.68 7.24
N LEU A 58 14.94 -11.70 7.56
CA LEU A 58 15.56 -10.82 8.55
C LEU A 58 15.71 -9.37 8.05
N GLU A 59 15.63 -9.13 6.75
CA GLU A 59 15.84 -7.81 6.14
C GLU A 59 14.50 -7.13 5.86
N ARG A 60 13.55 -7.88 5.29
CA ARG A 60 12.32 -7.31 4.72
C ARG A 60 11.11 -8.23 4.79
N VAL A 61 9.96 -7.60 4.61
CA VAL A 61 8.65 -8.25 4.43
C VAL A 61 8.04 -7.77 3.13
N VAL A 62 7.55 -8.70 2.32
CA VAL A 62 6.82 -8.42 1.08
C VAL A 62 5.45 -9.09 1.15
N MET A 63 4.39 -8.30 0.92
CA MET A 63 3.01 -8.78 0.94
C MET A 63 2.24 -8.34 -0.30
N LYS A 64 1.29 -9.16 -0.70
CA LYS A 64 0.31 -8.86 -1.75
C LYS A 64 -1.10 -8.85 -1.17
N ALA A 65 -1.88 -7.82 -1.44
CA ALA A 65 -3.33 -7.84 -1.26
C ALA A 65 -4.03 -7.97 -2.63
N ASN A 66 -5.14 -8.70 -2.67
CA ASN A 66 -6.08 -8.71 -3.80
C ASN A 66 -7.46 -8.27 -3.31
N VAL A 67 -8.16 -7.47 -4.11
CA VAL A 67 -9.55 -7.08 -3.87
C VAL A 67 -10.43 -7.79 -4.88
N PHE A 68 -11.49 -8.40 -4.38
CA PHE A 68 -12.53 -9.06 -5.16
C PHE A 68 -13.88 -8.45 -4.85
N VAL A 69 -14.77 -8.47 -5.84
CA VAL A 69 -16.18 -8.13 -5.66
C VAL A 69 -17.04 -9.28 -6.20
N TYR A 70 -18.16 -9.56 -5.55
CA TYR A 70 -19.15 -10.51 -6.04
C TYR A 70 -20.08 -9.79 -7.02
N GLN A 71 -20.10 -10.24 -8.27
CA GLN A 71 -20.94 -9.69 -9.33
C GLN A 71 -21.18 -10.76 -10.40
N ASN A 72 -22.34 -10.75 -11.04
CA ASN A 72 -22.72 -11.74 -12.06
C ASN A 72 -22.49 -13.19 -11.58
N ASP A 73 -22.93 -13.47 -10.34
CA ASP A 73 -22.82 -14.76 -9.67
C ASP A 73 -21.40 -15.35 -9.55
N ARG A 74 -20.38 -14.50 -9.55
CA ARG A 74 -18.99 -14.91 -9.37
C ARG A 74 -18.16 -13.87 -8.62
N TRP A 75 -17.07 -14.35 -8.03
CA TRP A 75 -16.03 -13.47 -7.50
C TRP A 75 -15.12 -13.01 -8.62
N GLU A 76 -15.04 -11.70 -8.83
CA GLU A 76 -14.15 -11.09 -9.80
C GLU A 76 -13.05 -10.31 -9.08
N LYS A 77 -11.80 -10.55 -9.46
CA LYS A 77 -10.67 -9.76 -8.96
C LYS A 77 -10.67 -8.41 -9.66
N VAL A 78 -10.79 -7.34 -8.90
CA VAL A 78 -10.89 -5.96 -9.41
C VAL A 78 -9.66 -5.11 -9.13
N ALA A 79 -8.83 -5.49 -8.16
CA ALA A 79 -7.57 -4.81 -7.89
C ALA A 79 -6.58 -5.73 -7.17
N ASP A 80 -5.31 -5.37 -7.18
CA ASP A 80 -4.30 -5.86 -6.26
C ASP A 80 -3.32 -4.76 -5.86
N GLY A 81 -2.49 -5.05 -4.87
CA GLY A 81 -1.46 -4.14 -4.40
C GLY A 81 -0.34 -4.91 -3.71
N PHE A 82 0.90 -4.49 -3.95
CA PHE A 82 2.08 -5.06 -3.32
C PHE A 82 2.72 -4.03 -2.40
N ALA A 83 3.22 -4.47 -1.26
CA ALA A 83 4.06 -3.65 -0.39
C ALA A 83 5.34 -4.39 -0.04
N GLU A 84 6.38 -3.61 0.24
CA GLU A 84 7.64 -4.05 0.78
C GLU A 84 7.99 -3.14 1.95
N GLU A 85 8.36 -3.73 3.08
CA GLU A 85 8.81 -3.02 4.28
C GLU A 85 10.15 -3.60 4.72
N PHE A 86 11.16 -2.74 4.87
CA PHE A 86 12.45 -3.13 5.46
C PHE A 86 12.34 -3.02 6.99
N ARG A 87 12.80 -4.05 7.70
CA ARG A 87 12.72 -4.10 9.18
C ARG A 87 13.52 -2.98 9.84
N GLU A 88 14.66 -2.65 9.25
CA GLU A 88 15.53 -1.59 9.77
C GLU A 88 15.19 -0.17 9.27
N ALA A 89 14.11 -0.01 8.48
CA ALA A 89 13.70 1.32 8.00
C ALA A 89 13.27 2.26 9.13
N SER A 90 12.62 1.72 10.18
CA SER A 90 12.17 2.50 11.33
C SER A 90 12.10 1.63 12.61
N PRO A 91 12.18 2.25 13.81
CA PRO A 91 11.95 1.55 15.06
C PRO A 91 10.62 0.79 15.10
N VAL A 92 9.60 1.31 14.41
CA VAL A 92 8.29 0.66 14.30
C VAL A 92 8.40 -0.58 13.41
N ASN A 93 9.05 -0.48 12.24
CA ASN A 93 9.24 -1.64 11.36
C ASN A 93 10.07 -2.75 12.01
N ARG A 94 11.01 -2.44 12.91
CA ARG A 94 11.82 -3.47 13.57
C ARG A 94 10.97 -4.50 14.30
N ASN A 95 9.87 -4.05 14.90
CA ASN A 95 8.95 -4.91 15.67
C ASN A 95 7.63 -5.21 14.93
N SER A 96 7.31 -4.45 13.88
CA SER A 96 5.98 -4.49 13.24
C SER A 96 6.02 -4.40 11.71
N ALA A 97 7.13 -4.80 11.07
CA ALA A 97 7.26 -4.79 9.61
C ALA A 97 6.17 -5.61 8.91
N VAL A 98 5.68 -6.70 9.51
CA VAL A 98 4.62 -7.53 8.89
C VAL A 98 3.27 -6.80 8.92
N GLU A 99 2.93 -6.19 10.06
CA GLU A 99 1.69 -5.43 10.26
C GLU A 99 1.67 -4.16 9.40
N ASN A 100 2.82 -3.49 9.30
CA ASN A 100 2.98 -2.32 8.42
C ASN A 100 2.88 -2.73 6.95
N CYS A 101 3.54 -3.81 6.55
CA CYS A 101 3.48 -4.30 5.16
C CYS A 101 2.06 -4.74 4.79
N SER A 102 1.36 -5.36 5.75
CA SER A 102 -0.04 -5.75 5.63
C SER A 102 -0.93 -4.54 5.36
N THR A 103 -0.82 -3.49 6.16
CA THR A 103 -1.59 -2.25 5.98
C THR A 103 -1.23 -1.54 4.67
N SER A 104 0.06 -1.47 4.34
CA SER A 104 0.58 -0.89 3.09
C SER A 104 0.03 -1.60 1.85
N CYS A 105 0.01 -2.94 1.83
CA CYS A 105 -0.46 -3.69 0.65
C CYS A 105 -1.98 -3.54 0.44
N ILE A 106 -2.77 -3.48 1.53
CA ILE A 106 -4.21 -3.17 1.47
C ILE A 106 -4.41 -1.74 0.94
N GLY A 107 -3.69 -0.76 1.49
CA GLY A 107 -3.79 0.64 1.06
C GLY A 107 -3.49 0.84 -0.42
N ARG A 108 -2.54 0.09 -0.98
CA ARG A 108 -2.19 0.10 -2.40
C ARG A 108 -3.22 -0.63 -3.26
N ALA A 109 -3.78 -1.74 -2.78
CA ALA A 109 -4.84 -2.45 -3.49
C ALA A 109 -6.13 -1.63 -3.57
N LEU A 110 -6.50 -0.92 -2.50
CA LEU A 110 -7.64 0.00 -2.51
C LEU A 110 -7.38 1.22 -3.41
N ALA A 111 -6.14 1.73 -3.45
CA ALA A 111 -5.78 2.79 -4.39
C ALA A 111 -5.90 2.33 -5.86
N ASN A 112 -5.45 1.11 -6.17
CA ASN A 112 -5.58 0.50 -7.50
C ASN A 112 -7.04 0.23 -7.89
N LEU A 113 -7.95 0.05 -6.92
CA LEU A 113 -9.40 -0.01 -7.16
C LEU A 113 -10.00 1.36 -7.53
N GLY A 114 -9.26 2.46 -7.35
CA GLY A 114 -9.74 3.83 -7.53
C GLY A 114 -10.01 4.57 -6.22
N LEU A 115 -9.89 3.93 -5.06
CA LEU A 115 -10.03 4.60 -3.76
C LEU A 115 -8.71 5.29 -3.38
N HIS A 116 -8.32 6.29 -4.17
CA HIS A 116 -7.15 7.12 -3.93
C HIS A 116 -7.40 8.08 -2.76
N GLY A 117 -6.39 8.30 -1.91
CA GLY A 117 -6.51 9.13 -0.71
C GLY A 117 -6.54 10.63 -0.98
N SER A 118 -6.12 11.05 -2.18
CA SER A 118 -6.27 12.39 -2.77
C SER A 118 -5.67 12.35 -4.19
N GLU A 119 -4.35 12.25 -4.29
CA GLU A 119 -3.58 11.83 -5.48
C GLU A 119 -3.03 10.40 -5.24
N PHE A 120 -2.40 9.77 -6.23
CA PHE A 120 -1.73 8.46 -6.10
C PHE A 120 -0.48 8.53 -5.20
N ALA A 121 -0.55 9.25 -4.08
CA ALA A 121 0.54 9.33 -3.13
C ALA A 121 0.76 7.94 -2.56
N SER A 122 1.93 7.39 -2.85
CA SER A 122 2.31 6.09 -2.35
C SER A 122 2.25 6.14 -0.82
N ALA A 123 1.76 5.09 -0.17
CA ALA A 123 1.78 4.99 1.31
C ALA A 123 3.19 5.30 1.88
N PHE A 124 4.22 5.07 1.07
CA PHE A 124 5.62 5.41 1.32
C PHE A 124 5.91 6.91 1.38
N GLU A 125 5.34 7.76 0.50
CA GLU A 125 5.50 9.22 0.57
C GLU A 125 4.81 9.80 1.80
N VAL A 126 3.65 9.25 2.16
CA VAL A 126 2.88 9.60 3.36
C VAL A 126 3.67 9.23 4.61
N GLN A 127 4.16 7.99 4.71
CA GLN A 127 4.91 7.50 5.85
C GLN A 127 6.27 8.22 5.99
N ASN A 128 7.02 8.42 4.90
CA ASN A 128 8.29 9.17 4.92
C ASN A 128 8.10 10.63 5.30
N ALA A 129 7.01 11.26 4.87
CA ALA A 129 6.73 12.65 5.19
C ALA A 129 6.28 12.84 6.65
N ILE A 130 5.63 11.84 7.26
CA ILE A 130 5.31 11.81 8.69
C ILE A 130 6.58 11.53 9.52
N GLU A 131 7.43 10.58 9.10
CA GLU A 131 8.54 10.08 9.93
C GLU A 131 9.84 10.90 9.89
N ARG A 132 10.01 11.93 9.04
CA ARG A 132 11.28 12.68 8.88
C ARG A 132 12.51 11.74 8.81
N LYS A 133 12.51 10.75 7.92
CA LYS A 133 13.64 9.80 7.77
C LYS A 133 14.15 9.67 6.34
N PRO A 134 15.44 9.33 6.16
CA PRO A 134 16.16 9.51 4.91
C PRO A 134 15.59 8.63 3.80
N SER A 135 15.80 9.06 2.56
CA SER A 135 15.46 8.31 1.37
C SER A 135 16.02 6.88 1.43
N ALA A 136 15.35 5.97 0.71
CA ALA A 136 15.79 4.59 0.52
C ALA A 136 17.32 4.54 0.28
N PRO A 137 18.03 3.55 0.86
CA PRO A 137 19.46 3.39 0.61
C PRO A 137 19.67 3.40 -0.90
N LYS A 138 20.55 4.29 -1.38
CA LYS A 138 20.93 4.33 -2.80
C LYS A 138 21.33 2.90 -3.15
N SER A 139 20.69 2.33 -4.17
CA SER A 139 21.15 1.07 -4.75
C SER A 139 22.65 1.24 -4.98
N ASN A 140 23.48 0.49 -4.26
CA ASN A 140 24.87 0.36 -4.66
C ASN A 140 24.79 -0.16 -6.09
N GLN A 141 25.26 0.67 -7.03
CA GLN A 141 25.46 0.23 -8.39
C GLN A 141 26.26 -1.06 -8.27
N PHE A 142 25.70 -2.17 -8.72
CA PHE A 142 26.53 -3.32 -9.02
C PHE A 142 27.52 -2.82 -10.07
N THR A 143 28.71 -2.43 -9.62
CA THR A 143 29.85 -2.27 -10.50
C THR A 143 30.00 -3.64 -11.13
N LYS A 144 29.72 -3.73 -12.44
CA LYS A 144 30.16 -4.86 -13.24
C LYS A 144 31.65 -4.98 -12.99
N GLN A 145 32.07 -5.90 -12.13
CA GLN A 145 33.45 -6.33 -12.13
C GLN A 145 33.66 -6.95 -13.50
N SER A 146 34.42 -6.26 -14.35
CA SER A 146 34.92 -6.83 -15.59
C SER A 146 35.70 -8.08 -15.23
N ILE A 147 35.31 -9.22 -15.80
CA ILE A 147 36.06 -10.47 -15.72
C ILE A 147 37.49 -10.17 -16.23
N PRO A 148 38.56 -10.50 -15.48
CA PRO A 148 39.92 -10.35 -15.96
C PRO A 148 40.09 -11.10 -17.28
N LYS A 149 40.72 -10.47 -18.28
CA LYS A 149 40.91 -11.06 -19.62
C LYS A 149 41.75 -12.35 -19.60
N ASP A 150 42.39 -12.65 -18.48
CA ASP A 150 43.25 -13.82 -18.29
C ASP A 150 42.46 -15.13 -18.07
N PHE A 151 41.13 -15.07 -18.01
CA PHE A 151 40.25 -16.24 -17.90
C PHE A 151 39.59 -16.66 -19.23
N LEU A 152 39.99 -16.04 -20.36
CA LEU A 152 39.62 -16.48 -21.70
C LEU A 152 40.89 -16.89 -22.47
N SER A 153 41.34 -18.12 -22.20
CA SER A 153 42.24 -18.89 -23.06
C SER A 153 41.81 -20.34 -23.05
#